data_AF-A3J2A8-F1
#
_entry.id   AF-A3J2A8-F1
#
_cell.length_a   1.000
_cell.length_b   1.000
_cell.length_c   1.000
_cell.angle_alpha   90.00
_cell.angle_beta   90.00
_cell.angle_gamma   90.00
#
_symmetry.space_group_name_H-M   'P 1'
#
loop_
_entity.id
_entity.type
_entity.pdbx_description
1 polymer ?
#
loop_
_entity_poly.entity_id
_entity_poly.type
_entity_poly.pdbx_seq_one_letter_code
_entity_poly.pdbx_strand_id
1 'polypeptide(L)'
;MKNFIFTFVIVLATQIGFAGELDSVLIKARALTEKKDYTEAIKVYESYIKLSKGENLKDVYIEVANCYFYQGNKKEAVNNIKAAIVKSGFTEEDFIYSSILDEKLSSYALSVLYDDYFKLRNKYLATLN
;
A
#
# COMPACT_ATOMS: atom_id res chain seq x y z
N MET A 1 24.92 16.15 -29.25
CA MET A 1 25.18 15.57 -27.91
C MET A 1 24.85 16.53 -26.76
N LYS A 2 25.18 17.82 -26.84
CA LYS A 2 24.94 18.80 -25.74
C LYS A 2 23.45 18.98 -25.38
N ASN A 3 22.53 18.99 -26.35
CA ASN A 3 21.10 19.17 -26.09
C ASN A 3 20.41 17.95 -25.48
N PHE A 4 20.93 16.73 -25.70
CA PHE A 4 20.42 15.51 -25.07
C PHE A 4 20.82 15.42 -23.59
N ILE A 5 22.00 15.94 -23.24
CA ILE A 5 22.48 15.98 -21.84
C ILE A 5 21.59 16.89 -20.99
N PHE A 6 21.20 18.06 -21.49
CA PHE A 6 20.31 18.97 -20.76
C PHE A 6 18.91 18.39 -20.53
N THR A 7 18.31 17.76 -21.54
CA THR A 7 17.00 17.09 -21.38
C THR A 7 17.08 15.94 -20.38
N PHE A 8 18.15 15.15 -20.42
CA PHE A 8 18.36 14.04 -19.48
C PHE A 8 18.52 14.51 -18.04
N VAL A 9 19.27 15.60 -17.81
CA VAL A 9 19.48 16.20 -16.48
C VAL A 9 18.17 16.78 -15.91
N ILE A 10 17.32 17.40 -16.74
CA ILE A 10 16.02 17.93 -16.30
C ILE A 10 15.06 16.80 -15.92
N VAL A 11 14.98 15.73 -16.71
CA VAL A 11 14.12 14.57 -16.40
C VAL A 11 14.54 13.93 -15.07
N LEU A 12 15.84 13.73 -14.86
CA LEU A 12 16.37 13.21 -13.59
C LEU A 12 16.04 14.10 -12.39
N ALA A 13 16.22 15.42 -12.51
CA ALA A 13 15.91 16.35 -11.43
C ALA A 13 14.42 16.35 -11.06
N THR A 14 13.53 16.23 -12.05
CA THR A 14 12.08 16.12 -11.79
C THR A 14 11.72 14.84 -11.06
N GLN A 15 12.25 13.69 -11.49
CA GLN A 15 11.99 12.40 -10.84
C GLN A 15 12.45 12.37 -9.37
N ILE A 16 13.61 12.99 -9.07
CA ILE A 16 14.12 13.11 -7.70
C ILE A 16 13.19 13.98 -6.82
N GLY A 17 12.70 15.10 -7.35
CA GLY A 17 11.74 15.95 -6.64
C GLY A 17 10.42 15.25 -6.33
N PHE A 18 9.88 14.52 -7.31
CA PHE A 18 8.63 13.76 -7.15
C PHE A 18 8.76 12.61 -6.14
N ALA A 19 9.89 11.89 -6.14
CA ALA A 19 10.12 10.82 -5.16
C ALA A 19 10.18 11.37 -3.72
N GLY A 20 10.88 12.50 -3.51
CA GLY A 20 10.96 13.13 -2.19
C GLY A 20 9.62 13.65 -1.66
N GLU A 21 8.77 14.17 -2.55
CA GLU A 21 7.40 14.57 -2.18
C GLU A 21 6.55 13.36 -1.78
N LEU A 22 6.64 12.26 -2.54
CA LEU A 22 5.90 11.04 -2.27
C LEU A 22 6.31 10.41 -0.93
N ASP A 23 7.60 10.37 -0.61
CA ASP A 23 8.12 9.91 0.69
C ASP A 23 7.60 10.77 1.85
N SER A 24 7.54 12.09 1.66
CA SER A 24 7.00 13.01 2.67
C SER A 24 5.54 12.71 3.00
N VAL A 25 4.73 12.39 1.99
CA VAL A 25 3.32 11.99 2.18
C VAL A 25 3.22 10.72 3.03
N LEU A 26 4.07 9.73 2.75
CA LEU A 26 4.04 8.45 3.49
C LEU A 26 4.50 8.62 4.95
N ILE A 27 5.57 9.38 5.19
CA ILE A 27 6.04 9.71 6.54
C ILE A 27 4.92 10.39 7.34
N LYS A 28 4.20 11.33 6.72
CA LYS A 28 3.07 12.01 7.35
C LYS A 28 1.96 11.03 7.75
N ALA A 29 1.58 10.11 6.87
CA ALA A 29 0.55 9.11 7.15
C ALA A 29 0.94 8.19 8.33
N ARG A 30 2.20 7.75 8.37
CA ARG A 30 2.74 6.92 9.46
C ARG A 30 2.78 7.68 10.78
N ALA A 31 3.21 8.94 10.78
CA ALA A 31 3.20 9.77 11.99
C ALA A 31 1.78 10.00 12.53
N LEU A 32 0.78 10.13 11.66
CA LEU A 32 -0.63 10.20 12.07
C LEU A 32 -1.11 8.87 12.66
N THR A 33 -0.69 7.75 12.07
CA THR A 33 -0.98 6.40 12.57
C THR A 33 -0.41 6.19 13.97
N GLU A 34 0.84 6.60 14.23
CA GLU A 34 1.48 6.54 15.55
C GLU A 34 0.73 7.38 16.59
N LYS A 35 0.18 8.53 16.17
CA LYS A 35 -0.68 9.39 17.00
C LYS A 35 -2.10 8.85 17.17
N LYS A 36 -2.42 7.71 16.56
CA LYS A 36 -3.76 7.10 16.52
C LYS A 36 -4.82 7.95 15.82
N ASP A 37 -4.40 8.92 15.02
CA ASP A 37 -5.29 9.69 14.14
C ASP A 37 -5.53 8.92 12.84
N TYR A 38 -6.21 7.78 12.98
CA TYR A 38 -6.41 6.83 11.89
C TYR A 38 -7.23 7.42 10.75
N THR A 39 -8.19 8.31 11.05
CA THR A 39 -9.03 8.95 10.04
C THR A 39 -8.20 9.81 9.10
N GLU A 40 -7.31 10.64 9.66
CA GLU A 40 -6.46 11.48 8.83
C GLU A 40 -5.34 10.67 8.18
N ALA A 41 -4.77 9.68 8.88
CA ALA A 41 -3.77 8.77 8.31
C ALA A 41 -4.28 8.08 7.03
N ILE A 42 -5.50 7.54 7.06
CA ILE A 42 -6.13 6.89 5.90
C ILE A 42 -6.23 7.85 4.72
N LYS A 43 -6.68 9.09 4.92
CA LYS A 43 -6.75 10.08 3.81
C LYS A 43 -5.38 10.34 3.20
N VAL A 44 -4.34 10.44 4.03
CA VAL A 44 -2.98 10.69 3.54
C VAL A 44 -2.44 9.46 2.80
N TYR A 45 -2.65 8.24 3.30
CA TYR A 45 -2.30 7.02 2.55
C TYR A 45 -3.06 6.91 1.22
N GLU A 46 -4.34 7.23 1.18
CA GLU A 46 -5.13 7.24 -0.06
C GLU A 46 -4.62 8.28 -1.06
N SER A 47 -4.10 9.42 -0.56
CA SER A 47 -3.42 10.40 -1.41
C SER A 47 -2.11 9.85 -1.98
N TYR A 48 -1.32 9.14 -1.16
CA TYR A 48 -0.10 8.45 -1.61
C TYR A 48 -0.41 7.44 -2.71
N ILE A 49 -1.43 6.60 -2.53
CA ILE A 49 -1.86 5.60 -3.52
C ILE A 49 -2.21 6.23 -4.87
N LYS A 50 -2.84 7.40 -4.87
CA LYS A 50 -3.17 8.14 -6.10
C LYS A 50 -1.93 8.71 -6.78
N LEU A 51 -0.96 9.19 -6.01
CA LEU A 51 0.25 9.82 -6.51
C LEU A 51 1.32 8.82 -6.97
N SER A 52 1.39 7.63 -6.35
CA SER A 52 2.42 6.62 -6.65
C SER A 52 2.21 5.85 -7.97
N LYS A 53 1.10 6.11 -8.67
CA LYS A 53 0.74 5.46 -9.96
C LYS A 53 0.74 3.92 -9.93
N GLY A 54 0.55 3.32 -8.74
CA GLY A 54 0.44 1.87 -8.59
C GLY A 54 1.73 1.17 -8.17
N GLU A 55 2.84 1.89 -8.01
CA GLU A 55 4.13 1.29 -7.62
C GLU A 55 4.25 1.12 -6.10
N ASN A 56 4.86 0.02 -5.67
CA ASN A 56 5.24 -0.25 -4.27
C ASN A 56 4.12 -0.09 -3.23
N LEU A 57 2.89 -0.48 -3.59
CA LEU A 57 1.70 -0.23 -2.77
C LEU A 57 1.35 -1.31 -1.75
N LYS A 58 2.03 -2.45 -1.74
CA LYS A 58 1.66 -3.59 -0.88
C LYS A 58 1.60 -3.20 0.59
N ASP A 59 2.68 -2.61 1.09
CA ASP A 59 2.79 -2.21 2.49
C ASP A 59 1.81 -1.09 2.83
N VAL A 60 1.56 -0.17 1.89
CA VAL A 60 0.60 0.92 2.07
C VAL A 60 -0.83 0.39 2.24
N TYR A 61 -1.24 -0.59 1.43
CA TYR A 61 -2.55 -1.22 1.62
C TYR A 61 -2.65 -1.96 2.96
N ILE A 62 -1.55 -2.58 3.45
CA ILE A 62 -1.51 -3.19 4.77
C ILE A 62 -1.66 -2.13 5.87
N GLU A 63 -0.92 -1.03 5.78
CA GLU A 63 -0.97 0.07 6.75
C GLU A 63 -2.36 0.73 6.81
N VAL A 64 -3.02 0.91 5.66
CA VAL A 64 -4.42 1.36 5.61
C VAL A 64 -5.36 0.33 6.23
N ALA A 65 -5.15 -0.95 5.97
CA ALA A 65 -5.95 -2.02 6.56
C ALA A 65 -5.85 -2.01 8.10
N ASN A 66 -4.65 -1.85 8.65
CA ASN A 66 -4.43 -1.69 10.08
C ASN A 66 -5.18 -0.48 10.65
N CYS A 67 -5.12 0.66 9.97
CA CYS A 67 -5.86 1.86 10.42
C CYS A 67 -7.37 1.60 10.51
N TYR A 68 -7.97 1.01 9.47
CA TYR A 68 -9.39 0.64 9.50
C TYR A 68 -9.69 -0.38 10.61
N PHE A 69 -8.81 -1.35 10.82
CA PHE A 69 -8.96 -2.34 11.88
C PHE A 69 -8.93 -1.70 13.29
N TYR A 70 -8.01 -0.76 13.53
CA TYR A 70 -7.93 -0.02 14.79
C TYR A 70 -9.13 0.91 15.03
N GLN A 71 -9.81 1.35 13.97
CA GLN A 71 -11.10 2.03 14.06
C GLN A 71 -12.28 1.08 14.30
N GLY A 72 -12.06 -0.23 14.34
CA GLY A 72 -13.11 -1.24 14.43
C GLY A 72 -13.82 -1.54 13.11
N ASN A 73 -13.40 -0.90 12.01
CA ASN A 73 -13.96 -1.13 10.68
C ASN A 73 -13.30 -2.35 10.00
N LYS A 74 -13.68 -3.54 10.49
CA LYS A 74 -13.13 -4.82 10.02
C LYS A 74 -13.39 -5.10 8.55
N LYS A 75 -14.53 -4.67 8.01
CA LYS A 75 -14.89 -4.88 6.60
C LYS A 75 -13.93 -4.12 5.69
N GLU A 76 -13.65 -2.86 6.02
CA GLU A 76 -12.79 -2.01 5.19
C GLU A 76 -11.33 -2.43 5.33
N ALA A 77 -10.94 -2.92 6.51
CA ALA A 77 -9.63 -3.54 6.71
C ALA A 77 -9.42 -4.74 5.75
N VAL A 78 -10.36 -5.69 5.72
CA VAL A 78 -10.30 -6.85 4.82
C VAL A 78 -10.31 -6.44 3.34
N ASN A 79 -11.09 -5.41 2.99
CA ASN A 79 -11.10 -4.89 1.61
C ASN A 79 -9.73 -4.35 1.18
N ASN A 80 -8.97 -3.74 2.10
CA ASN A 80 -7.62 -3.26 1.81
C ASN A 80 -6.61 -4.42 1.69
N ILE A 81 -6.71 -5.47 2.51
CA ILE A 81 -5.92 -6.70 2.31
C ILE A 81 -6.22 -7.34 0.96
N LYS A 82 -7.50 -7.42 0.58
CA LYS A 82 -7.91 -7.88 -0.76
C LYS A 82 -7.31 -7.01 -1.87
N ALA A 83 -7.24 -5.69 -1.69
CA ALA A 83 -6.58 -4.79 -2.63
C ALA A 83 -5.07 -5.07 -2.71
N ALA A 84 -4.40 -5.33 -1.57
CA ALA A 84 -3.00 -5.74 -1.55
C ALA A 84 -2.77 -7.03 -2.36
N ILE A 85 -3.65 -8.02 -2.23
CA ILE A 85 -3.58 -9.29 -2.97
C ILE A 85 -3.75 -9.07 -4.47
N VAL A 86 -4.81 -8.36 -4.88
CA VAL A 86 -5.20 -8.23 -6.29
C VAL A 86 -4.34 -7.22 -7.06
N LYS A 87 -3.79 -6.20 -6.38
CA LYS A 87 -3.11 -5.08 -7.04
C LYS A 87 -1.62 -5.00 -6.78
N SER A 88 -1.13 -5.58 -5.68
CA SER A 88 0.23 -5.30 -5.18
C SER A 88 1.02 -6.54 -4.78
N GLY A 89 0.55 -7.73 -5.19
CA GLY A 89 1.31 -8.95 -5.01
C GLY A 89 1.41 -9.44 -3.57
N PHE A 90 0.44 -9.15 -2.70
CA PHE A 90 0.35 -9.76 -1.36
C PHE A 90 0.15 -11.29 -1.43
N THR A 91 0.97 -12.06 -0.70
CA THR A 91 1.03 -13.53 -0.70
C THR A 91 0.49 -14.14 0.60
N GLU A 92 0.41 -15.47 0.66
CA GLU A 92 0.17 -16.22 1.90
C GLU A 92 1.26 -15.97 2.94
N GLU A 93 2.52 -15.88 2.52
CA GLU A 93 3.64 -15.56 3.40
C GLU A 93 3.47 -14.21 4.08
N ASP A 94 2.86 -13.22 3.41
CA ASP A 94 2.60 -11.91 4.02
C ASP A 94 1.57 -12.00 5.16
N PHE A 95 0.68 -13.01 5.20
CA PHE A 95 -0.17 -13.23 6.39
C PHE A 95 0.63 -13.73 7.59
N ILE A 96 1.71 -14.48 7.35
CA ILE A 96 2.46 -15.19 8.41
C ILE A 96 3.64 -14.37 8.91
N TYR A 97 4.35 -13.71 7.99
CA TYR A 97 5.68 -13.14 8.24
C TYR A 97 5.74 -11.62 8.12
N SER A 98 4.63 -10.95 7.76
CA SER A 98 4.62 -9.48 7.70
C SER A 98 4.88 -8.89 9.08
N SER A 99 5.91 -8.05 9.19
CA SER A 99 6.22 -7.29 10.41
C SER A 99 5.32 -6.07 10.61
N ILE A 100 4.49 -5.74 9.61
CA ILE A 100 3.63 -4.55 9.62
C ILE A 100 2.15 -4.90 9.75
N LEU A 101 1.70 -6.07 9.28
CA LEU A 101 0.30 -6.48 9.39
C LEU A 101 -0.04 -6.81 10.84
N ASP A 102 -1.08 -6.18 11.39
CA ASP A 102 -1.54 -6.48 12.75
C ASP A 102 -1.93 -7.96 12.86
N GLU A 103 -1.42 -8.68 13.86
CA GLU A 103 -1.58 -10.13 14.01
C GLU A 103 -3.06 -10.55 14.06
N LYS A 104 -3.89 -9.76 14.76
CA LYS A 104 -5.33 -10.04 14.88
C LYS A 104 -6.05 -9.77 13.57
N LEU A 105 -5.65 -8.71 12.87
CA LEU A 105 -6.14 -8.45 11.52
C LEU A 105 -5.70 -9.55 10.55
N SER A 106 -4.45 -10.02 10.62
CA SER A 106 -3.94 -11.09 9.77
C SER A 106 -4.79 -12.35 9.91
N SER A 107 -4.95 -12.83 11.15
CA SER A 107 -5.74 -14.01 11.46
C SER A 107 -7.20 -13.88 10.98
N TYR A 108 -7.81 -12.71 11.23
CA TYR A 108 -9.17 -12.43 10.80
C TYR A 108 -9.30 -12.37 9.28
N ALA A 109 -8.47 -11.59 8.60
CA ALA A 109 -8.51 -11.42 7.15
C ALA A 109 -8.23 -12.75 6.42
N LEU A 110 -7.30 -13.56 6.92
CA LEU A 110 -7.04 -14.89 6.40
C LEU A 110 -8.31 -15.75 6.50
N SER A 111 -8.96 -15.82 7.67
CA SER A 111 -10.22 -16.58 7.83
C SER A 111 -11.35 -16.13 6.90
N VAL A 112 -11.40 -14.83 6.55
CA VAL A 112 -12.43 -14.28 5.66
C VAL A 112 -12.11 -14.54 4.19
N LEU A 113 -10.83 -14.53 3.82
CA LEU A 113 -10.39 -14.57 2.42
C LEU A 113 -9.87 -15.94 1.97
N TYR A 114 -9.68 -16.90 2.87
CA TYR A 114 -8.99 -18.17 2.61
C TYR A 114 -9.51 -18.88 1.36
N ASP A 115 -10.82 -19.13 1.28
CA ASP A 115 -11.44 -19.86 0.17
C ASP A 115 -11.29 -19.14 -1.18
N ASP A 116 -11.22 -17.81 -1.15
CA ASP A 116 -11.09 -16.97 -2.35
C ASP A 116 -9.64 -16.57 -2.66
N TYR A 117 -8.66 -16.91 -1.80
CA TYR A 117 -7.29 -16.37 -1.88
C TYR A 117 -6.65 -16.65 -3.23
N PHE A 118 -6.62 -17.90 -3.69
CA PHE A 118 -5.98 -18.27 -4.97
C PHE A 118 -6.67 -17.60 -6.16
N LYS A 119 -8.00 -17.46 -6.12
CA LYS A 119 -8.77 -16.75 -7.15
C LYS A 119 -8.41 -15.26 -7.18
N LEU A 120 -8.23 -14.63 -6.03
CA LEU A 120 -7.79 -13.23 -5.94
C LEU A 120 -6.34 -13.09 -6.41
N ARG A 121 -5.45 -13.98 -6.01
CA ARG A 121 -4.03 -13.98 -6.41
C ARG A 121 -3.86 -14.16 -7.92
N ASN A 122 -4.66 -15.03 -8.54
CA ASN A 122 -4.64 -15.22 -9.99
C ASN A 122 -5.00 -13.94 -10.76
N LYS A 123 -5.81 -13.03 -10.18
CA LYS A 123 -6.08 -11.73 -10.80
C LYS A 123 -4.82 -10.86 -10.86
N TYR A 124 -4.00 -10.86 -9.81
CA TYR A 124 -2.71 -10.16 -9.82
C TYR A 124 -1.72 -10.80 -10.80
N LEU A 125 -1.61 -12.13 -10.80
CA LEU A 125 -0.72 -12.81 -11.74
C LEU A 125 -1.09 -12.54 -13.20
N ALA A 126 -2.38 -12.42 -13.51
CA ALA A 126 -2.85 -12.06 -14.85
C ALA A 126 -2.46 -10.65 -15.29
N THR A 127 -2.12 -9.72 -14.38
CA THR A 127 -1.63 -8.38 -14.76
C THR A 127 -0.13 -8.34 -15.05
N LEU A 128 0.60 -9.44 -14.82
CA LEU A 128 2.04 -9.55 -15.06
C LEU A 128 2.38 -10.17 -16.42
N ASN A 129 1.37 -10.69 -17.14
CA ASN A 129 1.50 -11.38 -18.41
C ASN A 129 1.22 -10.48 -19.61
#